data_AF-A0A2T2R0D7-F1
#
_entry.id   AF-A0A2T2R0D7-F1
#
_cell.length_a   1.000
_cell.length_b   1.000
_cell.length_c   1.000
_cell.angle_alpha   90.00
_cell.angle_beta   90.00
_cell.angle_gamma   90.00
#
_symmetry.space_group_name_H-M   'P 1'
#
loop_
_entity.id
_entity.type
_entity.pdbx_description
1 polymer ?
#
loop_
_entity_poly.entity_id
_entity_poly.type
_entity_poly.pdbx_seq_one_letter_code
_entity_poly.pdbx_strand_id
1 'polypeptide(L)'
;MPKPDKFFDFNQLPQEEGLLVLPISLSKTSNIQDPKHCVSYLKHFYDKISRTEGIGVVFVYSDYLYLLTPKEDTSTLHDRHLNQMSAHRKGVHNEIDKTHMVPQAMTFLTWGQMVTENPDFMHQLDEITQCYKEDKKLQTLLSQDAKDNQITINQRQFILEEALFCYLLNTANLSLPNNFVKHPQWVLQCYPGPPLQSETYIFQKDPLELKGSQNCFEENYYDLKEKLLYEYKNIDLDNFPSHV
;
A
#
# COMPACT_ATOMS: atom_id res chain seq x y z
N MET A 1 -8.74 12.18 29.29
CA MET A 1 -8.80 11.16 28.22
C MET A 1 -8.49 11.88 26.92
N PRO A 2 -7.45 11.48 26.18
CA PRO A 2 -7.25 11.98 24.82
C PRO A 2 -8.50 11.67 23.98
N LYS A 3 -8.92 12.62 23.13
CA LYS A 3 -10.06 12.40 22.23
C LYS A 3 -9.64 11.37 21.19
N PRO A 4 -10.45 10.36 20.86
CA PRO A 4 -10.14 9.46 19.77
C PRO A 4 -9.99 10.27 18.48
N ASP A 5 -8.98 9.93 17.69
CA ASP A 5 -8.78 10.52 16.37
C ASP A 5 -10.05 10.34 15.55
N LYS A 6 -10.57 11.44 15.00
CA LYS A 6 -11.75 11.40 14.13
C LYS A 6 -11.30 11.48 12.70
N PHE A 7 -11.13 10.32 12.08
CA PHE A 7 -10.94 10.19 10.65
C PHE A 7 -12.30 10.21 9.94
N PHE A 8 -12.32 10.75 8.73
CA PHE A 8 -13.53 10.87 7.93
C PHE A 8 -13.27 10.33 6.53
N ASP A 9 -14.33 9.90 5.86
CA ASP A 9 -14.30 9.71 4.42
C ASP A 9 -14.22 11.08 3.72
N PHE A 10 -13.67 11.12 2.51
CA PHE A 10 -13.64 12.32 1.67
C PHE A 10 -14.81 12.34 0.69
N ASN A 11 -15.27 13.53 0.30
CA ASN A 11 -16.47 13.66 -0.55
C ASN A 11 -16.20 13.36 -2.03
N GLN A 12 -15.08 13.86 -2.56
CA GLN A 12 -14.74 13.74 -3.97
C GLN A 12 -13.24 13.54 -4.16
N LEU A 13 -12.87 12.78 -5.19
CA LEU A 13 -11.49 12.73 -5.69
C LEU A 13 -11.13 14.03 -6.42
N PRO A 14 -9.84 14.38 -6.51
CA PRO A 14 -9.38 15.50 -7.34
C PRO A 14 -9.80 15.33 -8.80
N GLN A 15 -9.92 16.44 -9.54
CA GLN A 15 -10.38 16.43 -10.93
C GLN A 15 -9.27 16.11 -11.93
N GLU A 16 -8.03 16.27 -11.49
CA GLU A 16 -6.81 15.97 -12.22
C GLU A 16 -6.64 14.45 -12.39
N GLU A 17 -5.80 14.06 -13.35
CA GLU A 17 -5.47 12.65 -13.54
C GLU A 17 -4.76 12.10 -12.29
N GLY A 18 -5.08 10.86 -11.90
CA GLY A 18 -4.42 10.23 -10.77
C GLY A 18 -4.65 8.74 -10.66
N LEU A 19 -4.00 8.15 -9.67
CA LEU A 19 -3.98 6.70 -9.46
C LEU A 19 -4.52 6.34 -8.09
N LEU A 20 -5.45 5.39 -8.07
CA LEU A 20 -5.71 4.57 -6.90
C LEU A 20 -4.72 3.40 -6.92
N VAL A 21 -3.94 3.24 -5.85
CA VAL A 21 -3.00 2.13 -5.74
C VAL A 21 -3.47 1.16 -4.68
N LEU A 22 -3.64 -0.11 -5.06
CA LEU A 22 -4.07 -1.19 -4.18
C LEU A 22 -2.91 -2.17 -4.01
N PRO A 23 -2.13 -2.10 -2.92
CA PRO A 23 -1.23 -3.16 -2.54
C PRO A 23 -2.00 -4.45 -2.28
N ILE A 24 -1.57 -5.57 -2.86
CA ILE A 24 -2.21 -6.87 -2.77
C ILE A 24 -1.30 -7.83 -2.01
N SER A 25 -1.74 -8.19 -0.80
CA SER A 25 -1.14 -9.27 -0.03
C SER A 25 -1.60 -10.60 -0.60
N LEU A 26 -0.64 -11.41 -1.09
CA LEU A 26 -0.94 -12.74 -1.62
C LEU A 26 -1.65 -13.65 -0.60
N SER A 27 -1.37 -13.46 0.69
CA SER A 27 -2.03 -14.18 1.79
C SER A 27 -3.52 -13.83 1.96
N LYS A 28 -3.98 -12.70 1.39
CA LYS A 28 -5.35 -12.17 1.49
C LYS A 28 -6.15 -12.29 0.18
N THR A 29 -5.55 -12.80 -0.89
CA THR A 29 -6.20 -12.95 -2.21
C THR A 29 -7.35 -13.96 -2.24
N SER A 30 -7.50 -14.78 -1.20
CA SER A 30 -8.61 -15.72 -1.03
C SER A 30 -9.69 -15.22 -0.05
N ASN A 31 -9.53 -14.02 0.51
CA ASN A 31 -10.47 -13.43 1.48
C ASN A 31 -10.79 -11.95 1.16
N ILE A 32 -10.38 -11.02 2.00
CA ILE A 32 -10.69 -9.59 1.90
C ILE A 32 -10.07 -8.90 0.69
N GLN A 33 -9.09 -9.53 0.04
CA GLN A 33 -8.52 -9.07 -1.24
C GLN A 33 -8.80 -10.06 -2.37
N ASP A 34 -9.88 -10.85 -2.29
CA ASP A 34 -10.31 -11.58 -3.47
C ASP A 34 -10.80 -10.62 -4.58
N PRO A 35 -10.85 -11.06 -5.85
CA PRO A 35 -11.22 -10.20 -6.97
C PRO A 35 -12.55 -9.45 -6.82
N LYS A 36 -13.56 -10.07 -6.21
CA LYS A 36 -14.88 -9.45 -6.00
C LYS A 36 -14.79 -8.34 -4.96
N HIS A 37 -14.05 -8.57 -3.87
CA HIS A 37 -13.82 -7.55 -2.85
C HIS A 37 -13.05 -6.37 -3.43
N CYS A 38 -11.96 -6.61 -4.16
CA CYS A 38 -11.18 -5.56 -4.84
C CYS A 38 -12.07 -4.69 -5.76
N VAL A 39 -12.87 -5.30 -6.62
CA VAL A 39 -13.79 -4.53 -7.50
C VAL A 39 -14.90 -3.85 -6.69
N SER A 40 -15.39 -4.45 -5.60
CA SER A 40 -16.35 -3.81 -4.71
C SER A 40 -15.78 -2.57 -4.00
N TYR A 41 -14.51 -2.61 -3.60
CA TYR A 41 -13.82 -1.46 -3.04
C TYR A 41 -13.70 -0.33 -4.05
N LEU A 42 -13.33 -0.65 -5.30
CA LEU A 42 -13.27 0.35 -6.37
C LEU A 42 -14.63 0.99 -6.68
N LYS A 43 -15.73 0.22 -6.60
CA LYS A 43 -17.09 0.75 -6.77
C LYS A 43 -17.46 1.80 -5.73
N HIS A 44 -16.88 1.76 -4.52
CA HIS A 44 -17.10 2.80 -3.50
C HIS A 44 -16.66 4.19 -3.97
N PHE A 45 -15.67 4.26 -4.85
CA PHE A 45 -15.19 5.54 -5.37
C PHE A 45 -16.09 6.11 -6.47
N TYR A 46 -17.03 5.36 -7.05
CA TYR A 46 -17.85 5.84 -8.17
C TYR A 46 -18.55 7.16 -7.88
N ASP A 47 -19.16 7.28 -6.70
CA ASP A 47 -19.89 8.48 -6.31
C ASP A 47 -18.96 9.64 -5.91
N LYS A 48 -17.66 9.36 -5.76
CA LYS A 48 -16.60 10.34 -5.46
C LYS A 48 -15.92 10.86 -6.73
N ILE A 49 -16.16 10.22 -7.87
CA ILE A 49 -15.56 10.58 -9.16
C ILE A 49 -16.42 11.64 -9.83
N SER A 50 -15.92 12.87 -9.87
CA SER A 50 -16.57 13.97 -10.59
C SER A 50 -16.30 13.92 -12.10
N ARG A 51 -15.17 13.32 -12.50
CA ARG A 51 -14.77 13.11 -13.89
C ARG A 51 -14.17 11.71 -14.05
N THR A 52 -14.81 10.86 -14.85
CA THR A 52 -14.39 9.46 -15.05
C THR A 52 -13.16 9.31 -15.93
N GLU A 53 -12.90 10.26 -16.81
CA GLU A 53 -11.66 10.36 -17.57
C GLU A 53 -10.53 10.77 -16.62
N GLY A 54 -9.44 10.00 -16.58
CA GLY A 54 -8.22 10.36 -15.86
C GLY A 54 -7.95 9.61 -14.56
N ILE A 55 -8.76 8.62 -14.16
CA ILE A 55 -8.47 7.81 -12.97
C ILE A 55 -8.02 6.41 -13.39
N GLY A 56 -6.77 6.09 -13.07
CA GLY A 56 -6.19 4.76 -13.19
C GLY A 56 -6.22 4.01 -11.87
N VAL A 57 -6.11 2.69 -11.97
CA VAL A 57 -5.93 1.81 -10.82
C VAL A 57 -4.68 0.97 -11.03
N VAL A 58 -3.84 0.89 -10.00
CA VAL A 58 -2.64 0.05 -10.00
C VAL A 58 -2.76 -0.97 -8.88
N PHE A 59 -2.76 -2.25 -9.23
CA PHE A 59 -2.63 -3.36 -8.30
C PHE A 59 -1.16 -3.72 -8.16
N VAL A 60 -0.63 -3.74 -6.94
CA VAL A 60 0.79 -4.08 -6.68
C VAL A 60 0.86 -5.35 -5.84
N TYR A 61 1.33 -6.45 -6.41
CA TYR A 61 1.44 -7.72 -5.70
C TYR A 61 2.73 -7.81 -4.87
N SER A 62 2.61 -8.15 -3.59
CA SER A 62 3.72 -8.36 -2.65
C SER A 62 4.41 -9.72 -2.86
N ASP A 63 4.91 -9.99 -4.07
CA ASP A 63 5.34 -11.31 -4.54
C ASP A 63 6.68 -11.81 -3.98
N TYR A 64 7.67 -10.93 -3.88
CA TYR A 64 9.01 -11.26 -3.38
C TYR A 64 9.08 -11.29 -1.85
N LEU A 65 8.27 -10.45 -1.19
CA LEU A 65 8.28 -10.26 0.26
C LEU A 65 8.06 -11.56 1.06
N TYR A 66 7.35 -12.54 0.49
CA TYR A 66 7.03 -13.82 1.15
C TYR A 66 8.04 -14.95 0.88
N LEU A 67 9.06 -14.74 0.02
CA LEU A 67 10.05 -15.78 -0.31
C LEU A 67 11.08 -16.03 0.80
N LEU A 68 11.07 -15.19 1.85
CA LEU A 68 11.98 -15.29 3.00
C LEU A 68 11.45 -16.20 4.14
N THR A 69 10.47 -17.06 3.86
CA THR A 69 9.89 -17.95 4.87
C THR A 69 10.65 -19.29 4.94
N PRO A 70 11.06 -19.75 6.14
CA PRO A 70 11.88 -20.97 6.28
C PRO A 70 11.08 -22.28 6.13
N LYS A 71 9.77 -22.21 5.84
CA LYS A 71 8.85 -23.34 5.93
C LYS A 71 8.65 -24.10 4.62
N GLU A 72 8.94 -23.49 3.48
CA GLU A 72 8.71 -24.06 2.16
C GLU A 72 9.88 -23.79 1.22
N ASP A 73 10.10 -24.67 0.25
CA ASP A 73 11.11 -24.48 -0.79
C ASP A 73 10.76 -23.26 -1.66
N THR A 74 11.77 -22.45 -1.98
CA THR A 74 11.61 -21.19 -2.71
C THR A 74 10.98 -21.38 -4.09
N SER A 75 11.28 -22.48 -4.80
CA SER A 75 10.69 -22.74 -6.12
C SER A 75 9.19 -23.04 -6.03
N THR A 76 8.79 -23.78 -4.99
CA THR A 76 7.37 -24.08 -4.73
C THR A 76 6.59 -22.82 -4.34
N LEU A 77 7.19 -21.97 -3.49
CA LEU A 77 6.62 -20.69 -3.11
C LEU A 77 6.44 -19.76 -4.32
N HIS A 78 7.47 -19.68 -5.16
CA HIS A 78 7.45 -18.89 -6.38
C HIS A 78 6.31 -19.33 -7.32
N ASP A 79 6.22 -20.62 -7.63
CA ASP A 79 5.18 -21.15 -8.52
C ASP A 79 3.78 -20.93 -7.95
N ARG A 80 3.62 -21.08 -6.63
CA ARG A 80 2.35 -20.77 -5.95
C ARG A 80 1.99 -19.29 -6.10
N HIS A 81 2.93 -18.38 -5.83
CA HIS A 81 2.69 -16.94 -5.92
C HIS A 81 2.38 -16.50 -7.35
N LEU A 82 3.10 -17.02 -8.35
CA LEU A 82 2.80 -16.78 -9.77
C LEU A 82 1.37 -17.21 -10.13
N ASN A 83 0.97 -18.40 -9.69
CA ASN A 83 -0.38 -18.90 -9.92
C ASN A 83 -1.44 -18.05 -9.22
N GLN A 84 -1.20 -17.63 -7.96
CA GLN A 84 -2.10 -16.76 -7.22
C GLN A 84 -2.26 -15.40 -7.90
N MET A 85 -1.16 -14.75 -8.30
CA MET A 85 -1.20 -13.47 -9.01
C MET A 85 -1.93 -13.58 -10.35
N SER A 86 -1.62 -14.60 -11.13
CA SER A 86 -2.27 -14.85 -12.43
C SER A 86 -3.77 -15.09 -12.28
N ALA A 87 -4.16 -15.95 -11.34
CA ALA A 87 -5.56 -16.24 -11.03
C ALA A 87 -6.30 -15.00 -10.51
N HIS A 88 -5.68 -14.24 -9.60
CA HIS A 88 -6.25 -13.02 -9.05
C HIS A 88 -6.45 -11.97 -10.15
N ARG A 89 -5.43 -11.68 -10.96
CA ARG A 89 -5.53 -10.75 -12.10
C ARG A 89 -6.65 -11.13 -13.06
N LYS A 90 -6.72 -12.41 -13.46
CA LYS A 90 -7.81 -12.91 -14.31
C LYS A 90 -9.17 -12.73 -13.65
N GLY A 91 -9.26 -13.03 -12.36
CA GLY A 91 -10.48 -12.84 -11.58
C GLY A 91 -10.91 -11.37 -11.55
N VAL A 92 -9.97 -10.44 -11.34
CA VAL A 92 -10.25 -9.00 -11.31
C VAL A 92 -10.78 -8.53 -12.66
N HIS A 93 -10.14 -8.93 -13.77
CA HIS A 93 -10.64 -8.65 -15.11
C HIS A 93 -12.07 -9.18 -15.33
N ASN A 94 -12.33 -10.44 -14.95
CA ASN A 94 -13.67 -11.02 -15.09
C ASN A 94 -14.73 -10.25 -14.27
N GLU A 95 -14.37 -9.72 -13.09
CA GLU A 95 -15.29 -8.91 -12.29
C GLU A 95 -15.47 -7.50 -12.87
N ILE A 96 -14.40 -6.89 -13.42
CA ILE A 96 -14.47 -5.60 -14.13
C ILE A 96 -15.37 -5.68 -15.36
N ASP A 97 -15.31 -6.77 -16.14
CA ASP A 97 -16.12 -6.96 -17.34
C ASP A 97 -17.63 -6.96 -17.05
N LYS A 98 -18.02 -7.11 -15.78
CA LYS A 98 -19.41 -7.04 -15.30
C LYS A 98 -19.80 -5.62 -14.83
N THR A 99 -18.95 -4.62 -15.06
CA THR A 99 -19.11 -3.25 -14.57
C THR A 99 -18.93 -2.23 -15.70
N HIS A 100 -19.06 -0.95 -15.37
CA HIS A 100 -18.76 0.16 -16.27
C HIS A 100 -17.28 0.63 -16.20
N MET A 101 -16.43 -0.04 -15.43
CA MET A 101 -15.00 0.31 -15.38
C MET A 101 -14.33 0.00 -16.72
N VAL A 102 -13.32 0.79 -17.06
CA VAL A 102 -12.52 0.62 -18.28
C VAL A 102 -11.36 -0.34 -17.97
N PRO A 103 -11.28 -1.53 -18.60
CA PRO A 103 -10.20 -2.49 -18.33
C PRO A 103 -8.79 -1.91 -18.53
N GLN A 104 -8.62 -0.97 -19.46
CA GLN A 104 -7.36 -0.31 -19.77
C GLN A 104 -6.89 0.64 -18.65
N ALA A 105 -7.77 1.06 -17.75
CA ALA A 105 -7.41 1.84 -16.57
C ALA A 105 -6.71 1.01 -15.49
N MET A 106 -6.72 -0.32 -15.62
CA MET A 106 -6.21 -1.26 -14.62
C MET A 106 -4.83 -1.73 -15.01
N THR A 107 -3.85 -1.47 -14.15
CA THR A 107 -2.48 -1.98 -14.28
C THR A 107 -2.16 -2.91 -13.13
N PHE A 108 -1.34 -3.93 -13.41
CA PHE A 108 -0.93 -4.95 -12.46
C PHE A 108 0.59 -5.01 -12.46
N LEU A 109 1.20 -4.67 -11.32
CA LEU A 109 2.63 -4.63 -11.11
C LEU A 109 3.01 -5.60 -9.99
N THR A 110 4.28 -5.97 -9.96
CA THR A 110 4.85 -6.71 -8.82
C THR A 110 5.74 -5.80 -7.98
N TRP A 111 5.88 -6.15 -6.71
CA TRP A 111 6.79 -5.45 -5.82
C TRP A 111 8.22 -5.47 -6.34
N GLY A 112 8.67 -6.63 -6.83
CA GLY A 112 9.99 -6.76 -7.44
C GLY A 112 10.22 -5.79 -8.60
N GLN A 113 9.21 -5.54 -9.44
CA GLN A 113 9.31 -4.55 -10.51
C GLN A 113 9.54 -3.14 -9.95
N MET A 114 8.80 -2.76 -8.91
CA MET A 114 8.92 -1.44 -8.27
C MET A 114 10.30 -1.22 -7.66
N VAL A 115 10.87 -2.25 -7.02
CA VAL A 115 12.24 -2.22 -6.50
C VAL A 115 13.25 -2.00 -7.63
N THR A 116 13.08 -2.67 -8.78
CA THR A 116 13.99 -2.51 -9.91
C THR A 116 13.85 -1.17 -10.65
N GLU A 117 12.69 -0.53 -10.58
CA GLU A 117 12.43 0.77 -11.21
C GLU A 117 12.93 1.95 -10.37
N ASN A 118 13.18 1.76 -9.07
CA ASN A 118 13.77 2.77 -8.20
C ASN A 118 15.26 2.47 -7.92
N PRO A 119 16.19 3.23 -8.53
CA PRO A 119 17.63 2.98 -8.38
C PRO A 119 18.15 3.20 -6.94
N ASP A 120 17.46 4.02 -6.14
CA ASP A 120 17.86 4.37 -4.78
C ASP A 120 17.17 3.51 -3.71
N PHE A 121 16.31 2.57 -4.10
CA PHE A 121 15.48 1.79 -3.17
C PHE A 121 16.31 1.12 -2.07
N MET A 122 17.41 0.45 -2.43
CA MET A 122 18.25 -0.25 -1.46
C MET A 122 18.94 0.71 -0.49
N HIS A 123 19.35 1.88 -0.97
CA HIS A 123 19.95 2.90 -0.13
C HIS A 123 18.94 3.47 0.87
N GLN A 124 17.73 3.79 0.40
CA GLN A 124 16.62 4.27 1.23
C GLN A 124 16.19 3.21 2.27
N LEU A 125 16.19 1.93 1.90
CA LEU A 125 15.92 0.84 2.83
C LEU A 125 17.00 0.71 3.91
N ASP A 126 18.27 0.93 3.57
CA ASP A 126 19.35 0.96 4.54
C ASP A 126 19.19 2.14 5.52
N GLU A 127 18.76 3.31 5.06
CA GLU A 127 18.48 4.49 5.91
C GLU A 127 17.32 4.24 6.88
N ILE A 128 16.21 3.69 6.41
CA ILE A 128 15.07 3.26 7.26
C ILE A 128 15.53 2.19 8.26
N THR A 129 16.36 1.24 7.82
CA THR A 129 16.91 0.19 8.68
C THR A 129 17.84 0.76 9.74
N GLN A 130 18.62 1.80 9.43
CA GLN A 130 19.46 2.49 10.40
C GLN A 130 18.60 3.24 11.42
N CYS A 131 17.54 3.92 10.97
CA CYS A 131 16.56 4.55 11.85
C CYS A 131 15.97 3.52 12.84
N TYR A 132 15.59 2.33 12.37
CA TYR A 132 15.11 1.25 13.23
C TYR A 132 16.14 0.86 14.29
N LYS A 133 17.43 0.74 13.97
CA LYS A 133 18.46 0.31 14.94
C LYS A 133 18.63 1.28 16.10
N GLU A 134 18.44 2.57 15.84
CA GLU A 134 18.67 3.65 16.80
C GLU A 134 17.40 4.05 17.55
N ASP A 135 16.21 3.86 16.95
CA ASP A 135 14.94 4.34 17.48
C ASP A 135 14.16 3.26 18.25
N LYS A 136 14.08 3.43 19.58
CA LYS A 136 13.37 2.51 20.47
C LYS A 136 11.85 2.53 20.28
N LYS A 137 11.27 3.66 19.86
CA LYS A 137 9.83 3.74 19.59
C LYS A 137 9.52 2.95 18.32
N LEU A 138 10.29 3.15 17.24
CA LEU A 138 10.12 2.37 16.01
C LEU A 138 10.30 0.86 16.23
N GLN A 139 11.31 0.44 17.02
CA GLN A 139 11.48 -0.96 17.42
C GLN A 139 10.22 -1.53 18.10
N THR A 140 9.62 -0.75 19.01
CA THR A 140 8.41 -1.17 19.74
C THR A 140 7.21 -1.32 18.81
N LEU A 141 6.99 -0.34 17.93
CA LEU A 141 5.87 -0.33 16.98
C LEU A 141 5.98 -1.50 15.98
N LEU A 142 7.18 -1.80 15.46
CA LEU A 142 7.39 -2.96 14.59
C LEU A 142 7.05 -4.28 15.29
N SER A 143 7.43 -4.44 16.56
CA SER A 143 7.06 -5.63 17.33
C SER A 143 5.55 -5.75 17.55
N GLN A 144 4.86 -4.62 17.74
CA GLN A 144 3.41 -4.59 17.86
C GLN A 144 2.73 -4.98 16.53
N ASP A 145 3.16 -4.40 15.41
CA ASP A 145 2.66 -4.74 14.08
C ASP A 145 2.94 -6.22 13.71
N ALA A 146 4.08 -6.77 14.13
CA ALA A 146 4.38 -8.18 13.95
C ALA A 146 3.60 -9.12 14.90
N LYS A 147 2.94 -8.57 15.93
CA LYS A 147 2.40 -9.29 17.09
C LYS A 147 3.43 -10.23 17.74
N ASP A 148 4.69 -9.82 17.72
CA ASP A 148 5.81 -10.62 18.23
C ASP A 148 6.84 -9.71 18.91
N ASN A 149 7.13 -10.03 20.18
CA ASN A 149 8.15 -9.34 20.95
C ASN A 149 9.58 -9.68 20.48
N GLN A 150 9.75 -10.73 19.66
CA GLN A 150 11.03 -11.16 19.11
C GLN A 150 10.94 -11.35 17.59
N ILE A 151 10.72 -10.25 16.87
CA ILE A 151 10.69 -10.27 15.41
C ILE A 151 12.00 -10.83 14.83
N THR A 152 11.88 -11.77 13.91
CA THR A 152 13.02 -12.30 13.14
C THR A 152 13.59 -11.23 12.21
N ILE A 153 14.82 -11.44 11.73
CA ILE A 153 15.45 -10.56 10.74
C ILE A 153 14.55 -10.40 9.51
N ASN A 154 13.97 -11.49 9.03
CA ASN A 154 13.12 -11.50 7.83
C ASN A 154 11.80 -10.77 8.06
N GLN A 155 11.13 -10.96 9.21
CA GLN A 155 9.91 -10.21 9.55
C GLN A 155 10.19 -8.71 9.67
N ARG A 156 11.30 -8.33 10.31
CA ARG A 156 11.69 -6.93 10.40
C ARG A 156 11.92 -6.34 9.02
N GLN A 157 12.71 -7.02 8.18
CA GLN A 157 13.01 -6.53 6.84
C GLN A 157 11.73 -6.41 6.00
N PHE A 158 10.83 -7.39 6.09
CA PHE A 158 9.52 -7.34 5.46
C PHE A 158 8.74 -6.07 5.85
N ILE A 159 8.59 -5.79 7.15
CA ILE A 159 7.78 -4.65 7.62
C ILE A 159 8.43 -3.32 7.24
N LEU A 160 9.77 -3.21 7.35
CA LEU A 160 10.49 -2.00 6.95
C LEU A 160 10.42 -1.76 5.44
N GLU A 161 10.52 -2.81 4.64
CA GLU A 161 10.37 -2.74 3.20
C GLU A 161 8.94 -2.32 2.81
N GLU A 162 7.93 -2.90 3.48
CA GLU A 162 6.53 -2.52 3.30
C GLU A 162 6.30 -1.04 3.63
N ALA A 163 6.79 -0.58 4.78
CA ALA A 163 6.67 0.82 5.18
C ALA A 163 7.41 1.77 4.21
N LEU A 164 8.62 1.41 3.76
CA LEU A 164 9.36 2.20 2.77
C LEU A 164 8.58 2.31 1.46
N PHE A 165 8.03 1.20 0.98
CA PHE A 165 7.27 1.20 -0.26
C PHE A 165 6.06 2.13 -0.18
N CYS A 166 5.27 2.05 0.89
CA CYS A 166 4.14 2.95 1.11
C CYS A 166 4.60 4.42 1.15
N TYR A 167 5.71 4.68 1.84
CA TYR A 167 6.32 6.01 1.92
C TYR A 167 6.75 6.55 0.55
N LEU A 168 7.41 5.74 -0.28
CA LEU A 168 7.81 6.13 -1.63
C LEU A 168 6.62 6.28 -2.58
N LEU A 169 5.60 5.45 -2.42
CA LEU A 169 4.38 5.52 -3.22
C LEU A 169 3.65 6.85 -3.02
N ASN A 170 3.45 7.23 -1.76
CA ASN A 170 2.72 8.45 -1.41
C ASN A 170 3.52 9.71 -1.71
N THR A 171 4.84 9.68 -1.55
CA THR A 171 5.73 10.79 -1.96
C THR A 171 5.98 10.82 -3.47
N ALA A 172 5.21 10.07 -4.27
CA ALA A 172 5.31 10.00 -5.74
C ALA A 172 6.75 9.76 -6.28
N ASN A 173 7.60 9.10 -5.49
CA ASN A 173 8.97 8.76 -5.85
C ASN A 173 9.09 7.38 -6.50
N LEU A 174 7.95 6.81 -6.92
CA LEU A 174 7.88 5.56 -7.66
C LEU A 174 7.21 5.77 -9.03
N SER A 175 7.80 5.16 -10.05
CA SER A 175 7.18 5.02 -11.36
C SER A 175 6.02 4.04 -11.26
N LEU A 176 4.81 4.53 -11.55
CA LEU A 176 3.59 3.72 -11.58
C LEU A 176 3.01 3.73 -12.99
N PRO A 177 3.58 2.95 -13.93
CA PRO A 177 3.11 2.95 -15.31
C PRO A 177 1.64 2.56 -15.36
N ASN A 178 0.85 3.32 -16.13
CA ASN A 178 -0.55 3.00 -16.39
C ASN A 178 -0.91 3.39 -17.83
N ASN A 179 -1.61 2.49 -18.54
CA ASN A 179 -1.93 2.70 -19.95
C ASN A 179 -2.98 3.79 -20.18
N PHE A 180 -3.78 4.11 -19.17
CA PHE A 180 -4.85 5.10 -19.21
C PHE A 180 -4.40 6.45 -18.67
N VAL A 181 -3.63 6.46 -17.57
CA VAL A 181 -3.08 7.66 -16.93
C VAL A 181 -1.57 7.66 -17.08
N LYS A 182 -1.03 8.57 -17.89
CA LYS A 182 0.42 8.63 -18.16
C LYS A 182 1.19 9.51 -17.18
N HIS A 183 0.53 10.55 -16.66
CA HIS A 183 1.16 11.57 -15.82
C HIS A 183 0.26 11.90 -14.62
N PRO A 184 0.15 10.98 -13.65
CA PRO A 184 -0.72 11.19 -12.50
C PRO A 184 -0.27 12.42 -11.70
N GLN A 185 -1.22 13.28 -11.35
CA GLN A 185 -1.01 14.44 -10.48
C GLN A 185 -1.18 14.06 -9.01
N TRP A 186 -1.89 12.97 -8.74
CA TRP A 186 -2.08 12.43 -7.39
C TRP A 186 -2.05 10.90 -7.38
N VAL A 187 -1.64 10.35 -6.25
CA VAL A 187 -1.57 8.91 -5.98
C VAL A 187 -2.16 8.68 -4.60
N LEU A 188 -3.19 7.84 -4.50
CA LEU A 188 -3.80 7.47 -3.23
C LEU A 188 -3.63 5.98 -2.96
N GLN A 189 -2.83 5.67 -1.94
CA GLN A 189 -2.73 4.31 -1.41
C GLN A 189 -4.05 3.89 -0.75
N CYS A 190 -4.56 2.73 -1.16
CA CYS A 190 -5.82 2.17 -0.71
C CYS A 190 -5.63 0.70 -0.29
N TYR A 191 -5.94 0.36 0.95
CA TYR A 191 -5.79 -1.01 1.45
C TYR A 191 -6.92 -1.37 2.44
N PRO A 192 -7.36 -2.63 2.53
CA PRO A 192 -8.41 -3.01 3.47
C PRO A 192 -7.88 -3.17 4.89
N GLY A 193 -8.22 -2.21 5.75
CA GLY A 193 -7.71 -2.06 7.11
C GLY A 193 -6.93 -0.74 7.27
N PRO A 194 -6.63 -0.34 8.51
CA PRO A 194 -5.85 0.85 8.80
C PRO A 194 -4.36 0.67 8.48
N PRO A 195 -3.57 1.75 8.37
CA PRO A 195 -2.13 1.67 8.16
C PRO A 195 -1.42 1.01 9.35
N LEU A 196 -0.22 0.50 9.11
CA LEU A 196 0.63 -0.02 10.18
C LEU A 196 1.09 1.12 11.10
N GLN A 197 1.34 0.80 12.37
CA GLN A 197 1.84 1.80 13.32
C GLN A 197 3.28 2.22 12.97
N SER A 198 4.10 1.26 12.58
CA SER A 198 5.47 1.48 12.11
C SER A 198 5.55 2.31 10.84
N GLU A 199 4.69 2.02 9.85
CA GLU A 199 4.49 2.82 8.64
C GLU A 199 4.12 4.26 9.00
N THR A 200 3.08 4.44 9.82
CA THR A 200 2.63 5.76 10.29
C THR A 200 3.75 6.53 10.97
N TYR A 201 4.52 5.88 11.85
CA TYR A 201 5.65 6.53 12.54
C TYR A 201 6.77 6.94 11.58
N ILE A 202 7.05 6.15 10.55
CA ILE A 202 8.03 6.51 9.52
C ILE A 202 7.58 7.77 8.77
N PHE A 203 6.31 7.87 8.39
CA PHE A 203 5.75 9.10 7.79
C PHE A 203 5.82 10.30 8.75
N GLN A 204 5.52 10.12 10.04
CA GLN A 204 5.60 11.21 11.02
C GLN A 204 7.03 11.69 11.27
N LYS A 205 8.00 10.76 11.23
CA LYS A 205 9.41 11.05 11.46
C LYS A 205 10.12 11.61 10.23
N ASP A 206 9.63 11.26 9.04
CA ASP A 206 10.14 11.71 7.75
C ASP A 206 11.66 11.50 7.55
N PRO A 207 12.20 10.29 7.82
CA PRO A 207 13.64 10.07 7.90
C PRO A 207 14.40 10.24 6.58
N LEU A 208 13.70 10.18 5.45
CA LEU A 208 14.28 10.33 4.11
C LEU A 208 14.18 11.77 3.59
N GLU A 209 13.43 12.64 4.27
CA GLU A 209 13.19 14.04 3.90
C GLU A 209 12.86 14.20 2.39
N LEU A 210 12.09 13.28 1.84
CA LEU A 210 11.76 13.31 0.42
C LEU A 210 10.93 14.56 0.16
N LYS A 211 11.44 15.44 -0.72
CA LYS A 211 10.83 16.73 -0.95
C LYS A 211 9.42 16.57 -1.50
N GLY A 212 8.49 17.26 -0.82
CA GLY A 212 7.05 17.21 -1.01
C GLY A 212 6.66 17.04 -2.47
N SER A 213 6.16 15.86 -2.77
CA SER A 213 5.55 15.57 -4.03
C SER A 213 4.38 16.52 -4.26
N GLN A 214 4.04 16.76 -5.53
CA GLN A 214 2.81 17.49 -5.85
C GLN A 214 1.55 16.66 -5.54
N ASN A 215 1.70 15.48 -4.93
CA ASN A 215 0.61 14.59 -4.57
C ASN A 215 -0.18 15.16 -3.39
N CYS A 216 -1.42 15.55 -3.62
CA CYS A 216 -2.32 16.03 -2.57
C CYS A 216 -2.67 14.96 -1.51
N PHE A 217 -2.31 13.70 -1.73
CA PHE A 217 -2.49 12.58 -0.81
C PHE A 217 -1.18 12.06 -0.21
N GLU A 218 -0.09 12.83 -0.28
CA GLU A 218 1.25 12.43 0.20
C GLU A 218 1.25 11.95 1.66
N GLU A 219 0.41 12.52 2.51
CA GLU A 219 0.34 12.17 3.92
C GLU A 219 -0.87 11.30 4.25
N ASN A 220 -1.51 10.73 3.23
CA ASN A 220 -2.77 10.04 3.39
C ASN A 220 -2.70 8.54 3.10
N TYR A 221 -3.59 7.83 3.78
CA TYR A 221 -3.84 6.42 3.57
C TYR A 221 -5.34 6.20 3.58
N TYR A 222 -5.87 5.43 2.62
CA TYR A 222 -7.28 5.12 2.57
C TYR A 222 -7.58 3.69 2.99
N ASP A 223 -8.31 3.53 4.10
CA ASP A 223 -8.84 2.24 4.54
C ASP A 223 -10.09 1.89 3.75
N LEU A 224 -9.96 0.90 2.87
CA LEU A 224 -11.05 0.43 2.02
C LEU A 224 -12.18 -0.27 2.79
N LYS A 225 -11.88 -0.83 3.96
CA LYS A 225 -12.83 -1.59 4.78
C LYS A 225 -13.73 -0.66 5.58
N GLU A 226 -13.13 0.28 6.31
CA GLU A 226 -13.87 1.24 7.15
C GLU A 226 -14.25 2.52 6.38
N LYS A 227 -13.69 2.71 5.17
CA LYS A 227 -13.93 3.87 4.28
C LYS A 227 -13.50 5.17 4.93
N LEU A 228 -12.27 5.17 5.47
CA LEU A 228 -11.69 6.30 6.19
C LEU A 228 -10.41 6.75 5.51
N LEU A 229 -10.26 8.07 5.36
CA LEU A 229 -9.00 8.69 4.99
C LEU A 229 -8.24 9.01 6.27
N TYR A 230 -7.14 8.29 6.49
CA TYR A 230 -6.17 8.59 7.53
C TYR A 230 -5.19 9.64 7.01
N GLU A 231 -4.76 10.51 7.92
CA GLU A 231 -3.67 11.46 7.68
C GLU A 231 -2.58 11.12 8.69
N TYR A 232 -1.41 10.68 8.22
CA TYR A 232 -0.38 10.10 9.08
C TYR A 232 0.04 11.04 10.21
N LYS A 233 0.15 12.34 9.93
CA LYS A 233 0.53 13.36 10.92
C LYS A 233 -0.48 13.53 12.06
N ASN A 234 -1.73 13.13 11.83
CA ASN A 234 -2.83 13.28 12.79
C ASN A 234 -3.15 12.00 13.57
N ILE A 235 -2.44 10.89 13.32
CA ILE A 235 -2.60 9.65 14.07
C ILE A 235 -1.86 9.73 15.41
N ASP A 236 -2.59 9.60 16.52
CA ASP A 236 -2.02 9.42 17.85
C ASP A 236 -1.61 7.95 18.05
N LEU A 237 -0.35 7.64 17.76
CA LEU A 237 0.21 6.29 17.87
C LEU A 237 0.08 5.65 19.26
N ASP A 238 -0.06 6.43 20.33
CA ASP A 238 -0.21 5.88 21.68
C ASP A 238 -1.63 5.35 21.92
N ASN A 239 -2.61 5.81 21.13
CA ASN A 239 -4.02 5.40 21.19
C ASN A 239 -4.51 4.73 19.90
N PHE A 240 -3.68 4.67 18.87
CA PHE A 240 -4.01 4.03 17.60
C PHE A 240 -3.97 2.51 17.77
N PRO A 241 -5.03 1.79 17.39
CA PRO A 241 -5.08 0.36 17.64
C PRO A 241 -4.10 -0.41 16.74
N SER A 242 -3.36 -1.36 17.32
CA SER A 242 -2.49 -2.28 16.57
C SER A 242 -3.35 -3.33 15.86
N HIS A 243 -3.23 -3.40 14.53
CA HIS A 243 -4.11 -4.20 13.68
C HIS A 243 -3.37 -4.95 12.57
N VAL A 244 -2.67 -6.02 12.93
CA VAL A 244 -2.31 -7.12 11.99
C VAL A 244 -2.58 -8.46 12.62
#